data_AF-F2UI02-F1
#
_entry.id   AF-F2UI02-F1
#
_cell.length_a   1.000
_cell.length_b   1.000
_cell.length_c   1.000
_cell.angle_alpha   90.00
_cell.angle_beta   90.00
_cell.angle_gamma   90.00
#
_symmetry.space_group_name_H-M   'P 1'
#
loop_
_entity.id
_entity.type
_entity.pdbx_description
1 polymer ?
#
loop_
_entity_poly.entity_id
_entity_poly.type
_entity_poly.pdbx_seq_one_letter_code
_entity_poly.pdbx_strand_id
1 'polypeptide(L)'
;MSTVSSSYVQNENISPVVLRRVTKEVVKLTKNPPEGIKVHIDEANITDIQATIYGPDSTPYEGGVFRVRLSLPSDFPQSPPKGHFLTKIFHPNVAEAGDICVNTLKRDWTPDNTLEHVLTIIKCLLIHPNPASALNEDAGKLLLEDYEGFAKRAKMMTQIYAKPTAKDAADQPAASSSSSSSSASGPGDAKKKPKKKADKKKKALKRL
;
A
#
# COMPACT_ATOMS: atom_id res chain seq x y z
N MET A 1 9.59 32.53 19.46
CA MET A 1 9.67 31.13 19.91
C MET A 1 8.24 30.66 20.14
N SER A 2 7.62 30.07 19.11
CA SER A 2 6.23 29.65 19.18
C SER A 2 6.19 28.17 19.57
N THR A 3 5.68 27.90 20.76
CA THR A 3 5.48 26.55 21.30
C THR A 3 4.45 25.80 20.47
N VAL A 4 4.88 24.73 19.81
CA VAL A 4 3.98 23.77 19.15
C VAL A 4 3.28 22.98 20.26
N SER A 5 1.97 23.18 20.38
CA SER A 5 1.12 22.40 21.27
C SER A 5 1.03 20.97 20.72
N SER A 6 1.84 20.07 21.25
CA SER A 6 1.76 18.64 20.95
C SER A 6 0.48 18.10 21.59
N SER A 7 -0.58 17.99 20.80
CA SER A 7 -1.77 17.24 21.19
C SER A 7 -1.45 15.74 21.14
N TYR A 8 -0.67 15.27 22.12
CA TYR A 8 -0.61 13.85 22.44
C TYR A 8 -2.01 13.45 22.89
N VAL A 9 -2.69 12.62 22.09
CA VAL A 9 -3.87 11.89 22.56
C VAL A 9 -3.37 10.99 23.68
N GLN A 10 -3.70 11.37 24.91
CA GLN A 10 -3.50 10.51 26.08
C GLN A 10 -4.42 9.30 25.88
N ASN A 11 -3.84 8.12 25.72
CA ASN A 11 -4.57 6.86 25.77
C ASN A 11 -4.94 6.58 27.24
N GLU A 12 -5.80 7.41 27.82
CA GLU A 12 -6.32 7.18 29.16
C GLU A 12 -7.29 5.99 29.08
N ASN A 13 -6.88 4.90 29.72
CA ASN A 13 -7.67 3.72 30.07
C ASN A 13 -7.81 2.57 29.06
N ILE A 14 -6.70 2.13 28.45
CA ILE A 14 -6.64 0.80 27.81
C ILE A 14 -6.67 -0.28 28.90
N SER A 15 -7.61 -1.23 28.82
CA SER A 15 -7.74 -2.29 29.84
C SER A 15 -6.46 -3.14 29.92
N PRO A 16 -6.09 -3.66 31.12
CA PRO A 16 -4.90 -4.51 31.26
C PRO A 16 -4.92 -5.76 30.37
N VAL A 17 -6.10 -6.29 30.06
CA VAL A 17 -6.29 -7.43 29.16
C VAL A 17 -5.91 -7.05 27.73
N VAL A 18 -6.40 -5.91 27.25
CA VAL A 18 -6.07 -5.37 25.92
C VAL A 18 -4.58 -5.06 25.82
N LEU A 19 -4.01 -4.41 26.85
CA LEU A 19 -2.59 -4.07 26.85
C LEU A 19 -1.69 -5.32 26.76
N ARG A 20 -2.01 -6.38 27.51
CA ARG A 20 -1.29 -7.66 27.42
C ARG A 20 -1.41 -8.30 26.04
N ARG A 21 -2.58 -8.23 25.41
CA ARG A 21 -2.80 -8.71 24.05
C ARG A 21 -1.94 -7.93 23.05
N VAL A 22 -2.04 -6.61 23.05
CA VAL A 22 -1.28 -5.72 22.16
C VAL A 22 0.22 -5.94 22.32
N THR A 23 0.72 -6.01 23.55
CA THR A 23 2.13 -6.28 23.84
C THR A 23 2.59 -7.59 23.21
N LYS A 24 1.81 -8.67 23.36
CA LYS A 24 2.13 -9.97 22.75
C LYS A 24 2.15 -9.89 21.22
N GLU A 25 1.18 -9.20 20.62
CA GLU A 25 1.10 -9.02 19.17
C GLU A 25 2.28 -8.20 18.63
N VAL A 26 2.62 -7.09 19.27
CA VAL A 26 3.76 -6.24 18.89
C VAL A 26 5.09 -6.99 18.98
N VAL A 27 5.30 -7.75 20.06
CA VAL A 27 6.50 -8.60 20.21
C VAL A 27 6.55 -9.68 19.12
N LYS A 28 5.42 -10.31 18.80
CA LYS A 28 5.32 -11.30 17.71
C LYS A 28 5.69 -10.66 16.38
N LEU A 29 5.12 -9.51 16.05
CA LEU A 29 5.35 -8.78 14.80
C LEU A 29 6.79 -8.31 14.63
N THR A 30 7.46 -7.98 15.74
CA THR A 30 8.87 -7.55 15.69
C THR A 30 9.81 -8.74 15.47
N LYS A 31 9.47 -9.92 15.99
CA LYS A 31 10.25 -11.15 15.80
C LYS A 31 9.99 -11.79 14.43
N ASN A 32 8.74 -11.81 14.00
CA ASN A 32 8.27 -12.44 12.77
C ASN A 32 7.40 -11.45 11.99
N PRO A 33 8.00 -10.44 11.34
CA PRO A 33 7.25 -9.47 10.56
C PRO A 33 6.64 -10.12 9.31
N PRO A 34 5.44 -9.70 8.88
CA PRO A 34 4.91 -10.04 7.57
C PRO A 34 5.81 -9.53 6.45
N GLU A 35 5.77 -10.19 5.30
CA GLU A 35 6.54 -9.79 4.13
C GLU A 35 6.25 -8.32 3.75
N GLY A 36 7.31 -7.53 3.56
CA GLY A 36 7.19 -6.13 3.18
C GLY A 36 6.62 -5.22 4.27
N ILE A 37 6.58 -5.67 5.54
CA ILE A 37 6.14 -4.88 6.68
C ILE A 37 7.21 -4.95 7.78
N LYS A 38 7.50 -3.84 8.44
CA LYS A 38 8.39 -3.79 9.61
C LYS A 38 7.76 -2.97 10.72
N VAL A 39 7.52 -3.59 11.87
CA VAL A 39 6.95 -2.88 13.04
C VAL A 39 8.06 -2.21 13.85
N HIS A 40 7.79 -0.99 14.32
CA HIS A 40 8.64 -0.22 15.20
C HIS A 40 8.00 -0.16 16.59
N ILE A 41 8.75 -0.55 17.62
CA ILE A 41 8.30 -0.48 19.01
C ILE A 41 8.82 0.83 19.62
N ASP A 42 7.92 1.57 20.27
CA ASP A 42 8.28 2.56 21.27
C ASP A 42 8.22 1.93 22.67
N GLU A 43 9.37 1.77 23.32
CA GLU A 43 9.46 1.20 24.67
C GLU A 43 8.80 2.09 25.74
N ALA A 44 8.73 3.41 25.48
CA ALA A 44 8.05 4.35 26.37
C ALA A 44 6.52 4.31 26.20
N ASN A 45 6.04 3.91 25.02
CA ASN A 45 4.62 3.80 24.74
C ASN A 45 4.32 2.64 23.77
N ILE A 46 4.10 1.45 24.33
CA ILE A 46 3.80 0.25 23.53
C ILE A 46 2.45 0.31 22.78
N THR A 47 1.62 1.32 23.08
CA THR A 47 0.34 1.56 22.39
C THR A 47 0.51 2.48 21.18
N ASP A 48 1.69 3.10 21.02
CA ASP A 48 2.08 3.79 19.80
C ASP A 48 2.62 2.79 18.78
N ILE A 49 1.71 2.15 18.04
CA ILE A 49 2.07 1.11 17.09
C ILE A 49 2.40 1.78 15.75
N GLN A 50 3.68 1.77 15.37
CA GLN A 50 4.13 2.26 14.07
C GLN A 50 4.69 1.11 13.24
N ALA A 51 4.53 1.20 11.92
CA ALA A 51 5.09 0.25 10.99
C ALA A 51 5.60 0.97 9.73
N THR A 52 6.60 0.37 9.11
CA THR A 52 7.00 0.63 7.73
C THR A 52 6.34 -0.41 6.83
N ILE A 53 5.70 0.04 5.76
CA ILE A 53 5.21 -0.80 4.67
C ILE A 53 6.04 -0.47 3.43
N TYR A 54 6.65 -1.49 2.84
CA TYR A 54 7.34 -1.37 1.56
C TYR A 54 6.30 -1.43 0.44
N GLY A 55 6.42 -0.48 -0.48
CA GLY A 55 5.55 -0.38 -1.64
C GLY A 55 5.61 -1.65 -2.49
N PRO A 56 4.48 -2.34 -2.71
CA PRO A 56 4.47 -3.60 -3.44
C PRO A 56 4.92 -3.44 -4.89
N ASP A 57 5.57 -4.47 -5.42
CA ASP A 57 6.01 -4.53 -6.81
C ASP A 57 4.84 -4.42 -7.78
N SER A 58 5.11 -3.91 -8.98
CA SER A 58 4.11 -3.72 -10.04
C SER A 58 2.96 -2.78 -9.64
N THR A 59 3.16 -1.95 -8.61
CA THR A 59 2.23 -0.89 -8.23
C THR A 59 2.88 0.49 -8.42
N PRO A 60 2.10 1.57 -8.48
CA PRO A 60 2.64 2.93 -8.46
C PRO A 60 3.45 3.27 -7.19
N TYR A 61 3.40 2.40 -6.17
CA TYR A 61 4.06 2.58 -4.89
C TYR A 61 5.41 1.84 -4.81
N GLU A 62 5.75 1.03 -5.81
CA GLU A 62 6.99 0.24 -5.87
C GLU A 62 8.24 1.07 -5.53
N GLY A 63 9.12 0.49 -4.71
CA GLY A 63 10.33 1.14 -4.21
C GLY A 63 10.10 2.21 -3.12
N GLY A 64 8.84 2.53 -2.82
CA GLY A 64 8.46 3.44 -1.74
C GLY A 64 8.55 2.79 -0.35
N VAL A 65 8.80 3.61 0.66
CA VAL A 65 8.81 3.25 2.08
C VAL A 65 7.81 4.12 2.81
N PHE A 66 6.72 3.51 3.27
CA PHE A 66 5.59 4.21 3.88
C PHE A 66 5.52 3.96 5.37
N ARG A 67 5.62 5.01 6.17
CA ARG A 67 5.39 4.95 7.61
C ARG A 67 3.90 5.07 7.88
N VAL A 68 3.37 4.16 8.68
CA VAL A 68 1.98 4.10 9.12
C VAL A 68 1.92 3.96 10.62
N ARG A 69 0.92 4.59 11.22
CA ARG A 69 0.60 4.52 12.65
C ARG A 69 -0.76 3.86 12.81
N LEU A 70 -0.88 2.97 13.78
CA LEU A 70 -2.15 2.42 14.25
C LEU A 70 -2.48 3.03 15.60
N SER A 71 -3.71 3.53 15.74
CA SER A 71 -4.25 4.05 17.00
C SER A 71 -5.40 3.15 17.47
N LEU A 72 -5.30 2.65 18.69
CA LEU A 72 -6.33 1.80 19.28
C LEU A 72 -7.51 2.67 19.73
N PRO A 73 -8.74 2.42 19.26
CA PRO A 73 -9.91 3.12 19.79
C PRO A 73 -10.22 2.66 21.22
N SER A 74 -11.04 3.44 21.94
CA SER A 74 -11.42 3.16 23.34
C SER A 74 -12.21 1.86 23.50
N ASP A 75 -12.87 1.38 22.44
CA ASP A 75 -13.65 0.15 22.41
C ASP A 75 -12.87 -1.04 21.81
N PHE A 76 -11.57 -0.89 21.51
CA PHE A 76 -10.76 -1.99 21.00
C PHE A 76 -10.77 -3.19 21.96
N PRO A 77 -10.97 -4.44 21.47
CA PRO A 77 -10.96 -4.88 20.07
C PRO A 77 -12.32 -4.93 19.37
N GLN A 78 -13.39 -4.34 19.92
CA GLN A 78 -14.71 -4.35 19.27
C GLN A 78 -14.69 -3.60 17.93
N SER A 79 -14.00 -2.46 17.88
CA SER A 79 -13.68 -1.76 16.63
C SER A 79 -12.20 -1.98 16.24
N PRO A 80 -11.88 -1.97 14.93
CA PRO A 80 -10.50 -2.09 14.47
C PRO A 80 -9.66 -0.87 14.90
N PRO A 81 -8.32 -1.01 15.01
CA PRO A 81 -7.41 0.12 15.08
C PRO A 81 -7.64 1.09 13.91
N LYS A 82 -7.53 2.39 14.17
CA LYS A 82 -7.50 3.41 13.13
C LYS A 82 -6.10 3.44 12.52
N GLY A 83 -6.01 3.42 11.19
CA GLY A 83 -4.76 3.54 10.46
C GLY A 83 -4.53 4.96 9.95
N HIS A 84 -3.27 5.40 9.98
CA HIS A 84 -2.87 6.72 9.51
C HIS A 84 -1.49 6.66 8.84
N PHE A 85 -1.38 7.12 7.60
CA PHE A 85 -0.10 7.28 6.92
C PHE A 85 0.63 8.52 7.43
N LEU A 86 1.78 8.30 8.05
CA LEU A 86 2.72 9.36 8.41
C LEU A 86 3.51 9.85 7.19
N THR A 87 3.75 8.95 6.22
CA THR A 87 4.32 9.31 4.92
C THR A 87 3.22 9.80 3.99
N LYS A 88 3.35 11.01 3.43
CA LYS A 88 2.38 11.54 2.46
C LYS A 88 2.25 10.61 1.25
N ILE A 89 1.01 10.31 0.87
CA ILE A 89 0.69 9.37 -0.21
C ILE A 89 -0.51 9.89 -1.03
N PHE A 90 -0.50 9.61 -2.33
CA PHE A 90 -1.67 9.83 -3.19
C PHE A 90 -2.37 8.49 -3.40
N HIS A 91 -3.48 8.28 -2.68
CA HIS A 91 -4.18 7.00 -2.65
C HIS A 91 -5.69 7.22 -2.45
N PRO A 92 -6.58 6.47 -3.13
CA PRO A 92 -8.03 6.67 -3.04
C PRO A 92 -8.57 6.59 -1.61
N ASN A 93 -8.17 5.56 -0.84
CA ASN A 93 -8.66 5.31 0.52
C ASN A 93 -7.92 6.07 1.63
N VAL A 94 -7.08 7.04 1.30
CA VAL A 94 -6.30 7.81 2.27
C VAL A 94 -6.64 9.30 2.12
N ALA A 95 -7.07 9.93 3.21
CA ALA A 95 -7.32 11.37 3.23
C ALA A 95 -6.01 12.16 3.07
N GLU A 96 -6.09 13.44 2.69
CA GLU A 96 -4.90 14.28 2.57
C GLU A 96 -4.09 14.37 3.89
N ALA A 97 -4.77 14.32 5.02
CA ALA A 97 -4.14 14.30 6.35
C ALA A 97 -3.42 12.98 6.67
N GLY A 98 -3.66 11.90 5.92
CA GLY A 98 -3.07 10.58 6.14
C GLY A 98 -4.04 9.52 6.67
N ASP A 99 -5.25 9.89 7.09
CA ASP A 99 -6.22 8.95 7.64
C ASP A 99 -6.67 7.91 6.62
N ILE A 100 -6.67 6.63 7.03
CA ILE A 100 -7.14 5.51 6.22
C ILE A 100 -8.63 5.30 6.46
N CYS A 101 -9.40 5.06 5.40
CA CYS A 101 -10.84 4.84 5.50
C CYS A 101 -11.19 3.68 6.45
N VAL A 102 -11.93 3.99 7.52
CA VAL A 102 -12.36 3.00 8.53
C VAL A 102 -13.28 1.95 7.92
N ASN A 103 -14.11 2.30 6.94
CA ASN A 103 -14.98 1.32 6.27
C ASN A 103 -14.19 0.22 5.57
N THR A 104 -13.00 0.55 5.07
CA THR A 104 -12.09 -0.41 4.47
C THR A 104 -11.49 -1.36 5.52
N LEU A 105 -11.08 -0.82 6.68
CA LEU A 105 -10.51 -1.62 7.77
C LEU A 105 -11.56 -2.43 8.54
N LYS A 106 -12.82 -2.00 8.51
CA LYS A 106 -13.93 -2.59 9.26
C LYS A 106 -14.67 -3.70 8.50
N ARG A 107 -14.56 -3.75 7.16
CA ARG A 107 -15.42 -4.59 6.30
C ARG A 107 -15.52 -6.06 6.74
N ASP A 108 -14.45 -6.60 7.30
CA ASP A 108 -14.36 -7.99 7.75
C ASP A 108 -13.75 -8.11 9.17
N TRP A 109 -13.82 -7.03 9.95
CA TRP A 109 -13.23 -6.99 11.29
C TRP A 109 -14.07 -7.78 12.30
N THR A 110 -13.38 -8.65 13.03
CA THR A 110 -13.86 -9.29 14.26
C THR A 110 -12.87 -9.01 15.39
N PRO A 111 -13.32 -9.06 16.66
CA PRO A 111 -12.44 -8.88 17.80
C PRO A 111 -11.26 -9.87 17.88
N ASP A 112 -11.27 -10.96 17.12
CA ASP A 112 -10.19 -11.95 17.07
C ASP A 112 -9.08 -11.60 16.06
N ASN A 113 -9.33 -10.63 15.17
CA ASN A 113 -8.31 -10.16 14.24
C ASN A 113 -7.15 -9.46 14.96
N THR A 114 -5.98 -9.54 14.36
CA THR A 114 -4.72 -9.05 14.94
C THR A 114 -4.27 -7.74 14.29
N LEU A 115 -3.31 -7.05 14.92
CA LEU A 115 -2.59 -5.92 14.32
C LEU A 115 -1.92 -6.31 13.00
N GLU A 116 -1.41 -7.55 12.91
CA GLU A 116 -0.86 -8.14 11.70
C GLU A 116 -1.86 -8.13 10.54
N HIS A 117 -3.12 -8.51 10.83
CA HIS A 117 -4.20 -8.51 9.85
C HIS A 117 -4.49 -7.10 9.33
N VAL A 118 -4.54 -6.11 10.23
CA VAL A 118 -4.78 -4.69 9.85
C VAL A 118 -3.65 -4.17 8.96
N LEU A 119 -2.39 -4.39 9.34
CA LEU A 119 -1.23 -3.97 8.54
C LEU A 119 -1.22 -4.65 7.16
N THR A 120 -1.63 -5.92 7.10
CA THR A 120 -1.77 -6.66 5.85
C THR A 120 -2.85 -6.07 4.96
N ILE A 121 -4.02 -5.71 5.51
CA ILE A 121 -5.08 -5.02 4.75
C ILE A 121 -4.55 -3.70 4.19
N ILE A 122 -3.82 -2.91 4.99
CA ILE A 122 -3.25 -1.64 4.53
C ILE A 122 -2.28 -1.87 3.36
N LYS A 123 -1.41 -2.89 3.43
CA LYS A 123 -0.53 -3.26 2.31
C LYS A 123 -1.34 -3.68 1.07
N CYS A 124 -2.39 -4.48 1.25
CA CYS A 124 -3.27 -4.91 0.16
C CYS A 124 -3.97 -3.74 -0.53
N LEU A 125 -4.28 -2.65 0.18
CA LEU A 125 -4.86 -1.45 -0.43
C LEU A 125 -3.92 -0.79 -1.43
N LEU A 126 -2.61 -0.85 -1.21
CA LEU A 126 -1.63 -0.34 -2.17
C LEU A 126 -1.63 -1.15 -3.49
N ILE A 127 -2.10 -2.40 -3.45
CA ILE A 127 -2.23 -3.27 -4.62
C ILE A 127 -3.61 -3.09 -5.27
N HIS A 128 -4.66 -3.10 -4.45
CA HIS A 128 -6.06 -3.04 -4.88
C HIS A 128 -6.83 -1.97 -4.09
N PRO A 129 -6.75 -0.70 -4.50
CA PRO A 129 -7.54 0.36 -3.88
C PRO A 129 -9.04 0.09 -4.01
N ASN A 130 -9.83 0.53 -3.04
CA ASN A 130 -11.28 0.36 -3.04
C ASN A 130 -11.99 1.67 -3.43
N PRO A 131 -12.43 1.84 -4.70
CA PRO A 131 -13.06 3.09 -5.14
C PRO A 131 -14.35 3.43 -4.39
N ALA A 132 -15.10 2.45 -3.89
CA ALA A 132 -16.35 2.67 -3.16
C ALA A 132 -16.15 3.34 -1.78
N SER A 133 -14.91 3.46 -1.31
CA SER A 133 -14.55 4.06 -0.02
C SER A 133 -13.45 5.11 -0.16
N ALA A 134 -13.45 5.83 -1.30
CA ALA A 134 -12.46 6.87 -1.55
C ALA A 134 -12.64 8.03 -0.56
N LEU A 135 -11.56 8.40 0.12
CA LEU A 135 -11.44 9.64 0.91
C LEU A 135 -10.75 10.75 0.10
N ASN A 136 -9.95 10.36 -0.89
CA ASN A 136 -9.37 11.26 -1.86
C ASN A 136 -10.14 11.11 -3.18
N GLU A 137 -11.07 12.04 -3.42
CA GLU A 137 -11.97 12.01 -4.58
C GLU A 137 -11.21 12.07 -5.91
N ASP A 138 -10.14 12.87 -5.97
CA ASP A 138 -9.29 13.02 -7.16
C ASP A 138 -8.57 11.71 -7.48
N ALA A 139 -7.95 11.07 -6.49
CA ALA A 139 -7.33 9.75 -6.65
C ALA A 139 -8.38 8.68 -7.01
N GLY A 140 -9.56 8.71 -6.38
CA GLY A 140 -10.65 7.77 -6.68
C GLY A 140 -11.19 7.92 -8.09
N LYS A 141 -11.37 9.16 -8.57
CA LYS A 141 -11.81 9.47 -9.93
C LYS A 141 -10.79 9.01 -10.96
N LEU A 142 -9.51 9.37 -10.78
CA LEU A 142 -8.45 8.92 -11.69
C LEU A 142 -8.36 7.39 -11.70
N LEU A 143 -8.47 6.71 -10.57
CA LEU A 143 -8.43 5.25 -10.53
C LEU A 143 -9.50 4.62 -11.46
N LEU A 144 -10.70 5.19 -11.52
CA LEU A 144 -11.82 4.68 -12.29
C LEU A 144 -11.80 5.12 -13.77
N GLU A 145 -11.38 6.36 -14.04
CA GLU A 145 -11.52 6.99 -15.35
C GLU A 145 -10.20 7.04 -16.15
N ASP A 146 -9.05 7.12 -15.47
CA ASP A 146 -7.72 7.27 -16.06
C ASP A 146 -6.64 6.64 -15.15
N TYR A 147 -6.53 5.31 -15.21
CA TYR A 147 -5.56 4.58 -14.40
C TYR A 147 -4.11 5.00 -14.69
N GLU A 148 -3.78 5.40 -15.92
CA GLU A 148 -2.44 5.86 -16.27
C GLU A 148 -2.12 7.19 -15.57
N GLY A 149 -3.06 8.13 -15.58
CA GLY A 149 -2.98 9.39 -14.84
C GLY A 149 -2.86 9.17 -13.32
N PHE A 150 -3.67 8.27 -12.77
CA PHE A 150 -3.57 7.83 -11.37
C PHE A 150 -2.17 7.30 -11.05
N ALA A 151 -1.69 6.32 -11.82
CA ALA A 151 -0.42 5.65 -11.60
C ALA A 151 0.76 6.62 -11.71
N LYS A 152 0.74 7.52 -12.70
CA LYS A 152 1.78 8.54 -12.89
C LYS A 152 1.87 9.47 -11.68
N ARG A 153 0.74 9.95 -11.16
CA ARG A 153 0.70 10.86 -10.01
C ARG A 153 1.07 10.15 -8.72
N ALA A 154 0.54 8.95 -8.48
CA ALA A 154 0.91 8.13 -7.33
C ALA A 154 2.41 7.83 -7.32
N LYS A 155 2.99 7.44 -8.45
CA LYS A 155 4.44 7.21 -8.60
C LYS A 155 5.28 8.44 -8.31
N MET A 156 4.88 9.61 -8.84
CA MET A 156 5.57 10.87 -8.55
C MET A 156 5.55 11.18 -7.05
N MET A 157 4.41 11.02 -6.39
CA MET A 157 4.26 11.25 -4.96
C MET A 157 5.11 10.28 -4.14
N THR A 158 5.12 8.99 -4.49
CA THR A 158 5.99 7.96 -3.90
C THR A 158 7.45 8.38 -3.99
N GLN A 159 7.91 8.80 -5.18
CA GLN A 159 9.30 9.21 -5.39
C GLN A 159 9.70 10.46 -4.61
N ILE A 160 8.77 11.36 -4.27
CA ILE A 160 9.06 12.58 -3.52
C ILE A 160 9.07 12.30 -2.01
N TYR A 161 8.04 11.62 -1.51
CA TYR A 161 7.75 11.56 -0.08
C TYR A 161 8.12 10.23 0.58
N ALA A 162 8.21 9.13 -0.19
CA ALA A 162 8.41 7.78 0.33
C ALA A 162 9.80 7.23 -0.03
N LYS A 163 10.81 8.09 -0.17
CA LYS A 163 12.18 7.64 -0.48
C LYS A 163 12.73 6.79 0.68
N PRO A 164 13.34 5.62 0.40
CA PRO A 164 14.02 4.84 1.43
C PRO A 164 15.13 5.67 2.08
N THR A 165 15.23 5.64 3.40
CA THR A 165 16.45 6.10 4.08
C THR A 165 17.53 5.03 3.98
N ALA A 166 18.79 5.38 4.27
CA ALA A 166 19.89 4.42 4.31
C ALA A 166 19.61 3.21 5.23
N LYS A 167 18.84 3.41 6.30
CA LYS A 167 18.43 2.35 7.22
C LYS A 167 17.34 1.44 6.62
N ASP A 168 16.41 2.00 5.86
CA ASP A 168 15.33 1.22 5.23
C ASP A 168 15.83 0.41 4.03
N ALA A 169 16.83 0.92 3.30
CA ALA A 169 17.44 0.23 2.16
C ALA A 169 18.18 -1.05 2.56
N ALA A 170 18.76 -1.09 3.76
CA ALA A 170 19.45 -2.27 4.30
C ALA A 170 18.49 -3.39 4.72
N ASP A 171 17.23 -3.03 5.03
CA ASP A 171 16.19 -3.95 5.53
C ASP A 171 15.17 -4.34 4.47
N GLN A 172 15.27 -3.82 3.23
CA GLN A 172 14.42 -4.30 2.14
C GLN A 172 14.77 -5.76 1.83
N PRO A 173 13.78 -6.67 1.79
CA PRO A 173 14.04 -8.01 1.29
C PRO A 173 14.59 -7.89 -0.14
N ALA A 174 15.74 -8.50 -0.39
CA ALA A 174 16.36 -8.50 -1.70
C ALA A 174 15.34 -9.00 -2.73
N ALA A 175 14.99 -8.13 -3.68
CA ALA A 175 14.14 -8.49 -4.81
C ALA A 175 14.67 -9.79 -5.42
N SER A 176 13.78 -10.73 -5.73
CA SER A 176 14.09 -11.91 -6.53
C SER A 176 14.55 -11.45 -7.91
N SER A 177 15.86 -11.22 -8.04
CA SER A 177 16.51 -10.90 -9.29
C SER A 177 16.53 -12.14 -10.16
N SER A 178 15.47 -12.38 -10.94
CA SER A 178 15.58 -13.23 -12.13
C SER A 178 16.33 -12.45 -13.19
N SER A 179 17.65 -12.40 -13.05
CA SER A 179 18.57 -11.95 -14.08
C SER A 179 18.66 -13.04 -15.17
N SER A 180 17.84 -12.96 -16.20
CA SER A 180 18.11 -13.64 -17.47
C SER A 180 18.91 -12.69 -18.37
N SER A 181 20.23 -12.70 -18.19
CA SER A 181 21.17 -12.11 -19.13
C SER A 181 21.08 -12.83 -20.48
N SER A 182 20.86 -12.03 -21.51
CA SER A 182 20.97 -12.34 -22.93
C SER A 182 22.31 -12.95 -23.32
N SER A 183 22.28 -14.03 -24.12
CA SER A 183 23.38 -14.41 -25.00
C SER A 183 22.96 -14.17 -26.45
N ALA A 184 23.65 -13.24 -27.10
CA ALA A 184 23.50 -12.89 -28.50
C ALA A 184 24.25 -13.88 -29.40
N SER A 185 23.63 -14.28 -30.51
CA SER A 185 24.27 -14.77 -31.73
C SER A 185 23.41 -14.35 -32.93
N GLY A 186 23.92 -13.46 -33.79
CA GLY A 186 23.39 -13.25 -35.15
C GLY A 186 24.40 -13.76 -36.19
N PRO A 187 24.26 -13.44 -37.49
CA PRO A 187 23.05 -13.23 -38.31
C PRO A 187 23.06 -14.15 -39.57
N GLY A 188 21.91 -14.33 -40.23
CA GLY A 188 21.79 -15.11 -41.48
C GLY A 188 20.81 -14.48 -42.47
N ASP A 189 21.34 -14.08 -43.62
CA ASP A 189 20.74 -13.35 -44.74
C ASP A 189 19.85 -14.25 -45.63
N ALA A 190 18.67 -13.79 -46.07
CA ALA A 190 18.06 -14.19 -47.35
C ALA A 190 16.84 -13.32 -47.76
N LYS A 191 17.05 -12.48 -48.76
CA LYS A 191 16.04 -11.78 -49.58
C LYS A 191 15.12 -12.75 -50.37
N LYS A 192 13.81 -12.46 -50.46
CA LYS A 192 13.10 -12.27 -51.76
C LYS A 192 11.72 -11.60 -51.63
N LYS A 193 11.39 -10.84 -52.68
CA LYS A 193 10.33 -9.81 -52.83
C LYS A 193 9.16 -10.37 -53.73
N PRO A 194 8.15 -9.58 -54.17
CA PRO A 194 6.71 -9.75 -53.83
C PRO A 194 5.80 -10.17 -55.03
N LYS A 195 4.49 -10.42 -54.79
CA LYS A 195 3.43 -10.46 -55.83
C LYS A 195 2.12 -9.76 -55.41
N LYS A 196 1.44 -9.20 -56.43
CA LYS A 196 0.37 -8.18 -56.46
C LYS A 196 -1.07 -8.73 -56.36
N LYS A 197 -1.97 -7.84 -55.84
CA LYS A 197 -3.37 -7.46 -56.19
C LYS A 197 -4.41 -8.52 -56.65
N ALA A 198 -5.64 -8.45 -56.10
CA ALA A 198 -6.86 -7.96 -56.78
C ALA A 198 -8.15 -8.07 -55.93
N ASP A 199 -9.05 -7.10 -56.13
CA ASP A 199 -10.40 -6.90 -55.56
C ASP A 199 -11.47 -7.95 -55.87
N LYS A 200 -12.49 -8.14 -55.01
CA LYS A 200 -13.93 -7.76 -55.22
C LYS A 200 -14.95 -8.50 -54.32
N LYS A 201 -15.99 -7.74 -53.97
CA LYS A 201 -17.44 -8.08 -53.79
C LYS A 201 -17.98 -8.58 -52.43
N LYS A 202 -18.69 -7.65 -51.77
CA LYS A 202 -20.09 -7.69 -51.27
C LYS A 202 -20.73 -9.07 -50.99
N LYS A 203 -21.26 -9.26 -49.77
CA LYS A 203 -22.66 -9.70 -49.54
C LYS A 203 -23.14 -9.42 -48.12
N ALA A 204 -24.33 -8.82 -48.03
CA ALA A 204 -25.10 -8.61 -46.81
C ALA A 204 -25.75 -9.92 -46.31
N LEU A 205 -26.02 -10.03 -44.99
CA LEU A 205 -27.21 -10.74 -44.49
C LEU A 205 -27.59 -10.33 -43.06
N LYS A 206 -28.76 -9.71 -42.93
CA LYS A 206 -29.60 -9.63 -41.71
C LYS A 206 -29.97 -11.04 -41.22
N ARG A 207 -30.04 -11.24 -39.91
CA ARG A 207 -30.94 -12.19 -39.22
C ARG A 207 -30.93 -11.84 -37.73
N LEU A 208 -32.01 -11.17 -37.30
CA LEU A 208 -33.06 -11.67 -36.41
C LEU A 208 -32.65 -11.52 -34.94
#